data_AF-A0A811LQG6-F1
#
_entry.id   AF-A0A811LQG6-F1
#
_cell.length_a   1.000
_cell.length_b   1.000
_cell.length_c   1.000
_cell.angle_alpha   90.00
_cell.angle_beta   90.00
_cell.angle_gamma   90.00
#
_symmetry.space_group_name_H-M   'P 1'
#
loop_
_entity.id
_entity.type
_entity.pdbx_description
1 polymer ?
#
loop_
_entity_poly.entity_id
_entity_poly.type
_entity_poly.pdbx_seq_one_letter_code
_entity_poly.pdbx_strand_id
1 'polypeptide(L)'
;MGVEYVRSVHGLLSIIIMILGSAAMFAGYFVWNDGSVYFLFYLSSVPLVTLILILLVVCWFTTAMIMAAQVIGKDLLEKMGKAKVLIIHTITAILILGAAVCNCYNLSSTEKGYFYYPRMIAVVVCCFLMLVGYIGQIAFVIMQ
;
A
#
# COMPACT_ATOMS: atom_id res chain seq x y z
N MET A 1 11.76 -5.25 -22.00
CA MET A 1 11.47 -5.02 -20.57
C MET A 1 10.45 -5.99 -19.96
N GLY A 2 10.27 -7.22 -20.46
CA GLY A 2 9.32 -8.20 -19.89
C GLY A 2 9.75 -8.75 -18.52
N VAL A 3 10.08 -10.04 -18.41
CA VAL A 3 10.56 -10.66 -17.15
C VAL A 3 11.82 -9.96 -16.58
N GLU A 4 12.57 -9.26 -17.42
CA GLU A 4 13.70 -8.41 -17.01
C GLU A 4 13.29 -7.24 -16.10
N TYR A 5 12.07 -6.69 -16.23
CA TYR A 5 11.58 -5.65 -15.34
C TYR A 5 11.49 -6.15 -13.89
N VAL A 6 11.05 -7.39 -13.69
CA VAL A 6 10.98 -8.03 -12.36
C VAL A 6 12.37 -8.17 -11.72
N ARG A 7 13.43 -8.23 -12.54
CA ARG A 7 14.82 -8.26 -12.08
C ARG A 7 15.43 -6.87 -11.87
N SER A 8 14.73 -5.81 -12.28
CA SER A 8 15.17 -4.43 -12.06
C SER A 8 14.88 -3.96 -10.63
N VAL A 9 15.64 -2.97 -10.13
CA VAL A 9 15.42 -2.36 -8.80
C VAL A 9 14.01 -1.83 -8.67
N HIS A 10 13.50 -1.16 -9.71
CA HIS A 10 12.16 -0.61 -9.70
C HIS A 10 11.07 -1.70 -9.68
N GLY A 11 11.26 -2.80 -10.42
CA GLY A 11 10.33 -3.94 -10.39
C GLY A 11 10.36 -4.72 -9.07
N LEU A 12 11.53 -4.92 -8.48
CA LEU A 12 11.66 -5.51 -7.14
C LEU A 12 10.95 -4.67 -6.07
N LEU A 13 11.11 -3.35 -6.12
CA LEU A 13 10.39 -2.43 -5.24
C LEU A 13 8.87 -2.54 -5.43
N SER A 14 8.39 -2.58 -6.68
CA SER A 14 6.95 -2.77 -6.97
C SER A 14 6.41 -4.07 -6.36
N ILE A 15 7.18 -5.17 -6.44
CA ILE A 15 6.79 -6.45 -5.86
C ILE A 15 6.75 -6.39 -4.33
N ILE A 16 7.77 -5.81 -3.70
CA ILE A 16 7.81 -5.63 -2.24
C ILE A 16 6.61 -4.79 -1.79
N ILE A 17 6.33 -3.68 -2.47
CA ILE A 17 5.17 -2.82 -2.18
C ILE A 17 3.87 -3.60 -2.33
N MET A 18 3.71 -4.42 -3.38
CA MET A 18 2.52 -5.25 -3.53
C MET A 18 2.36 -6.28 -2.41
N ILE A 19 3.44 -6.95 -2.01
CA ILE A 19 3.42 -7.94 -0.91
C ILE A 19 3.03 -7.24 0.40
N LEU A 20 3.64 -6.09 0.69
CA LEU A 20 3.31 -5.29 1.87
C LEU A 20 1.87 -4.77 1.83
N GLY A 21 1.39 -4.35 0.67
CA GLY A 21 0.01 -3.91 0.48
C GLY A 21 -0.98 -5.05 0.67
N SER A 22 -0.69 -6.25 0.15
CA SER A 22 -1.48 -7.46 0.41
C SER A 22 -1.46 -7.84 1.89
N ALA A 23 -0.31 -7.76 2.56
CA ALA A 23 -0.22 -8.03 4.00
C ALA A 23 -1.01 -7.00 4.82
N ALA A 24 -0.94 -5.72 4.46
CA ALA A 24 -1.71 -4.65 5.10
C ALA A 24 -3.22 -4.84 4.92
N MET A 25 -3.67 -5.17 3.71
CA MET A 25 -5.07 -5.49 3.45
C MET A 25 -5.52 -6.74 4.19
N PHE A 26 -4.69 -7.79 4.21
CA PHE A 26 -5.01 -9.02 4.93
C PHE A 26 -5.15 -8.77 6.43
N ALA A 27 -4.17 -8.08 7.02
CA ALA A 27 -4.26 -7.66 8.42
C ALA A 27 -5.51 -6.80 8.65
N GLY A 28 -5.75 -5.80 7.81
CA GLY A 28 -6.84 -4.84 7.97
C GLY A 28 -8.25 -5.44 7.85
N TYR A 29 -8.50 -6.23 6.81
CA TYR A 29 -9.82 -6.79 6.49
C TYR A 29 -10.15 -8.06 7.28
N PHE A 30 -9.15 -8.87 7.64
CA PHE A 30 -9.41 -10.14 8.33
C PHE A 30 -9.30 -9.98 9.84
N VAL A 31 -10.30 -10.49 10.54
CA VAL A 31 -10.45 -10.41 11.99
C VAL A 31 -10.41 -11.81 12.57
N TRP A 32 -9.37 -12.14 13.33
CA TRP A 32 -9.27 -13.42 14.06
C TRP A 32 -9.85 -13.29 15.45
N ASN A 33 -11.07 -13.78 15.65
CA ASN A 33 -11.69 -13.87 16.97
C ASN A 33 -11.89 -15.34 17.35
N ASP A 34 -11.21 -15.80 18.39
CA ASP A 34 -11.39 -17.13 18.99
C ASP A 34 -11.47 -18.28 17.97
N GLY A 35 -10.55 -18.31 17.00
CA GLY A 35 -10.46 -19.34 15.96
C GLY A 35 -11.38 -19.13 14.75
N SER A 36 -12.24 -18.11 14.77
CA SER A 36 -13.09 -17.71 13.64
C SER A 36 -12.50 -16.49 12.93
N VAL A 37 -12.57 -16.50 11.59
CA VAL A 37 -12.07 -15.42 10.75
C VAL A 37 -13.24 -14.65 10.14
N TYR A 38 -13.37 -13.38 10.49
CA TYR A 38 -14.40 -12.50 9.94
C TYR A 38 -13.80 -11.55 8.91
N PHE A 39 -14.52 -11.33 7.82
CA PHE A 39 -14.16 -10.36 6.80
C PHE A 39 -14.88 -9.04 7.06
N LEU A 40 -14.12 -7.97 7.25
CA LEU A 40 -14.63 -6.71 7.75
C LEU A 40 -14.63 -5.65 6.66
N PHE A 41 -15.75 -5.53 5.95
CA PHE A 41 -15.91 -4.57 4.85
C PHE A 41 -16.19 -3.14 5.32
N TYR A 42 -16.92 -3.01 6.43
CA TYR A 42 -17.41 -1.73 6.94
C TYR A 42 -17.58 -1.79 8.46
N LEU A 43 -16.94 -0.87 9.19
CA LEU A 43 -17.18 -0.63 10.62
C LEU A 43 -17.96 0.68 10.76
N SER A 44 -19.27 0.58 11.04
CA SER A 44 -20.11 1.76 11.32
C SER A 44 -19.62 2.57 12.54
N SER A 45 -18.91 1.92 13.46
CA SER A 45 -18.39 2.52 14.69
C SER A 45 -17.01 3.17 14.55
N VAL A 46 -16.28 2.92 13.45
CA VAL A 46 -14.92 3.45 13.24
C VAL A 46 -14.71 3.85 11.77
N PRO A 47 -15.26 5.00 11.34
CA PRO A 47 -15.26 5.41 9.92
C PRO A 47 -13.85 5.61 9.35
N LEU A 48 -12.88 5.99 10.19
CA LEU A 48 -11.49 6.16 9.78
C LEU A 48 -10.82 4.84 9.37
N VAL A 49 -11.17 3.72 10.00
CA VAL A 49 -10.63 2.40 9.64
C VAL A 49 -11.14 1.99 8.26
N THR A 50 -12.43 2.19 7.99
CA THR A 50 -13.01 1.95 6.66
C THR A 50 -12.32 2.79 5.59
N LEU A 51 -12.05 4.07 5.86
CA LEU A 51 -11.33 4.95 4.94
C LEU A 51 -9.92 4.42 4.62
N ILE A 52 -9.17 3.99 5.64
CA ILE A 52 -7.82 3.42 5.47
C ILE A 52 -7.86 2.18 4.58
N LEU A 53 -8.83 1.28 4.79
CA LEU A 53 -8.97 0.06 3.99
C LEU A 53 -9.27 0.37 2.52
N ILE A 54 -10.15 1.33 2.24
CA ILE A 54 -10.44 1.78 0.87
C ILE A 54 -9.18 2.36 0.22
N LEU A 55 -8.44 3.22 0.93
CA LEU A 55 -7.20 3.80 0.42
C LEU A 55 -6.15 2.73 0.09
N LEU A 56 -6.01 1.72 0.95
CA LEU A 56 -5.12 0.59 0.72
C LEU A 56 -5.48 -0.19 -0.55
N VAL A 57 -6.76 -0.47 -0.77
CA VAL A 57 -7.24 -1.15 -1.98
C VAL A 57 -6.91 -0.32 -3.24
N VAL A 58 -7.18 0.98 -3.22
CA VAL A 58 -6.88 1.87 -4.37
C VAL A 58 -5.38 1.90 -4.66
N CYS A 59 -4.54 2.01 -3.63
CA CYS A 59 -3.08 2.03 -3.79
C CYS A 59 -2.56 0.69 -4.32
N TRP A 60 -3.09 -0.43 -3.81
CA TRP A 60 -2.73 -1.77 -4.25
C TRP A 60 -3.10 -1.98 -5.73
N PHE A 61 -4.32 -1.65 -6.14
CA PHE A 61 -4.73 -1.76 -7.55
C PHE A 61 -3.89 -0.88 -8.47
N THR A 62 -3.60 0.36 -8.07
CA THR A 62 -2.72 1.26 -8.84
C THR A 62 -1.35 0.62 -9.07
N THR A 63 -0.76 0.04 -8.03
CA THR A 63 0.55 -0.61 -8.10
C THR A 63 0.52 -1.89 -8.95
N ALA A 64 -0.54 -2.69 -8.80
CA ALA A 64 -0.74 -3.90 -9.59
C ALA A 64 -0.89 -3.58 -11.08
N MET A 65 -1.64 -2.53 -11.44
CA MET A 65 -1.80 -2.09 -12.82
C MET A 65 -0.48 -1.60 -13.42
N ILE A 66 0.30 -0.81 -12.69
CA ILE A 66 1.62 -0.33 -13.13
C ILE A 66 2.55 -1.52 -13.37
N MET A 67 2.62 -2.45 -12.41
CA MET A 67 3.45 -3.63 -12.51
C MET A 67 3.03 -4.53 -13.68
N ALA A 68 1.73 -4.78 -13.84
CA ALA A 68 1.20 -5.58 -14.95
C ALA A 68 1.49 -4.95 -16.31
N ALA A 69 1.32 -3.63 -16.45
CA ALA A 69 1.65 -2.92 -17.68
C ALA A 69 3.14 -3.06 -18.04
N GLN A 70 4.03 -2.88 -17.07
CA GLN A 70 5.48 -3.01 -17.25
C GLN A 70 5.90 -4.46 -17.60
N VAL A 71 5.31 -5.47 -16.94
CA VAL A 71 5.59 -6.90 -17.20
C VAL A 71 5.15 -7.31 -18.62
N ILE A 72 4.05 -6.76 -19.14
CA ILE A 72 3.57 -6.99 -20.52
C ILE A 72 4.45 -6.25 -21.55
N GLY A 73 5.50 -5.55 -21.11
CA GLY A 73 6.42 -4.81 -21.98
C GLY A 73 5.86 -3.47 -22.45
N LYS A 74 4.78 -2.97 -21.83
CA LYS A 74 4.39 -1.57 -22.02
C LYS A 74 5.26 -0.73 -21.09
N ASP A 75 6.32 -0.16 -21.65
CA ASP A 75 7.12 0.79 -20.90
C ASP A 75 6.29 2.05 -20.61
N LEU A 76 5.84 2.19 -19.37
CA LEU A 76 5.10 3.36 -18.92
C LEU A 76 5.99 4.59 -18.84
N LEU A 77 7.31 4.43 -18.64
CA LEU A 77 8.23 5.56 -18.62
C LEU A 77 8.37 6.19 -20.00
N GLU A 78 8.54 5.36 -21.04
CA GLU A 78 8.62 5.81 -22.43
C GLU A 78 7.27 6.31 -22.97
N LYS A 79 6.16 5.62 -22.63
CA LYS A 79 4.83 5.99 -23.16
C LYS A 79 4.14 7.14 -22.42
N MET A 80 4.23 7.21 -21.09
CA MET A 80 3.58 8.26 -20.29
C MET A 80 4.49 9.46 -20.02
N GLY A 81 5.81 9.26 -20.14
CA GLY A 81 6.82 10.24 -19.78
C GLY A 81 7.09 10.27 -18.28
N LYS A 82 8.35 10.54 -17.91
CA LYS A 82 8.87 10.58 -16.52
C LYS A 82 7.98 11.40 -15.58
N ALA A 83 7.52 12.57 -16.02
CA ALA A 83 6.70 13.47 -15.20
C ALA A 83 5.38 12.83 -14.74
N LYS A 84 4.69 12.08 -15.61
CA LYS A 84 3.40 11.46 -15.25
C LYS A 84 3.59 10.28 -14.31
N VAL A 85 4.63 9.47 -14.53
CA VAL A 85 4.98 8.35 -13.64
C VAL A 85 5.32 8.88 -12.24
N LEU A 86 6.08 9.97 -12.16
CA LEU A 86 6.43 10.61 -10.91
C LEU A 86 5.20 11.15 -10.17
N ILE A 87 4.25 11.77 -10.88
CA ILE A 87 2.97 12.23 -10.29
C ILE A 87 2.20 11.05 -9.69
N ILE A 88 2.10 9.92 -10.39
CA ILE A 88 1.36 8.75 -9.89
C ILE A 88 2.01 8.19 -8.63
N HIS A 89 3.33 8.00 -8.62
CA HIS A 89 4.03 7.52 -7.41
C HIS A 89 3.91 8.51 -6.25
N THR A 90 3.99 9.82 -6.52
CA THR A 90 3.87 10.87 -5.50
C THR A 90 2.46 10.89 -4.90
N ILE A 91 1.41 10.84 -5.72
CA ILE A 91 0.02 10.77 -5.24
C ILE A 91 -0.17 9.51 -4.39
N THR A 92 0.32 8.36 -4.86
CA THR A 92 0.18 7.09 -4.13
C THR A 92 0.92 7.12 -2.79
N ALA A 93 2.12 7.72 -2.75
CA ALA A 93 2.88 7.93 -1.52
C ALA A 93 2.12 8.82 -0.52
N ILE A 94 1.50 9.91 -0.99
CA ILE A 94 0.69 10.80 -0.15
C ILE A 94 -0.54 10.06 0.40
N LEU A 95 -1.22 9.25 -0.42
CA LEU A 95 -2.37 8.46 0.04
C LEU A 95 -1.98 7.46 1.12
N ILE A 96 -0.84 6.77 0.97
CA ILE A 96 -0.33 5.83 1.98
C ILE A 96 0.13 6.56 3.24
N LEU A 97 0.75 7.73 3.12
CA LEU A 97 1.09 8.56 4.27
C LEU A 97 -0.17 8.98 5.03
N GLY A 98 -1.22 9.43 4.32
CA GLY A 98 -2.51 9.75 4.91
C GLY A 98 -3.11 8.54 5.65
N ALA A 99 -3.11 7.37 5.01
CA ALA A 99 -3.56 6.12 5.62
C ALA A 99 -2.75 5.76 6.88
N ALA A 100 -1.42 5.91 6.85
CA ALA A 100 -0.54 5.63 7.97
C ALA A 100 -0.83 6.57 9.15
N VAL A 101 -0.93 7.88 8.91
CA VAL A 101 -1.20 8.88 9.95
C VAL A 101 -2.58 8.69 10.56
N CYS A 102 -3.62 8.46 9.74
CA CYS A 102 -4.96 8.15 10.25
C CYS A 102 -4.96 6.89 11.11
N ASN A 103 -4.17 5.88 10.75
CA ASN A 103 -4.10 4.64 11.50
C ASN A 103 -3.30 4.80 12.81
N CYS A 104 -2.25 5.63 12.82
CA CYS A 104 -1.55 6.04 14.04
C CYS A 104 -2.48 6.79 15.00
N TYR A 105 -3.32 7.70 14.48
CA TYR A 105 -4.33 8.38 15.28
C TYR A 105 -5.29 7.39 15.94
N ASN A 106 -5.86 6.46 15.15
CA ASN A 106 -6.72 5.40 15.67
C ASN A 106 -6.01 4.55 16.74
N LEU A 107 -4.74 4.21 16.52
CA LEU A 107 -3.95 3.44 17.49
C LEU A 107 -3.74 4.21 18.80
N SER A 108 -3.54 5.54 18.73
CA SER A 108 -3.38 6.40 19.90
C SER A 108 -4.68 6.62 20.68
N SER A 109 -5.82 6.61 19.99
CA SER A 109 -7.15 6.77 20.60
C SER A 109 -7.77 5.46 21.08
N THR A 110 -7.17 4.31 20.74
CA THR A 110 -7.68 2.99 21.12
C THR A 110 -7.02 2.52 22.41
N GLU A 111 -7.82 2.03 23.36
CA GLU A 111 -7.31 1.48 24.61
C GLU A 111 -6.39 0.26 24.37
N LYS A 112 -5.28 0.21 25.12
CA LYS A 112 -4.35 -0.92 25.08
C LYS A 112 -5.07 -2.17 25.60
N GLY A 113 -5.14 -3.21 24.76
CA GLY A 113 -5.90 -4.43 25.06
C GLY A 113 -7.20 -4.56 24.27
N TYR A 114 -7.58 -3.52 23.51
CA TYR A 114 -8.67 -3.65 22.54
C TYR A 114 -8.31 -4.70 21.49
N PHE A 115 -9.27 -5.58 21.20
CA PHE A 115 -9.09 -6.75 20.34
C PHE A 115 -8.53 -6.40 18.94
N TYR A 116 -8.79 -5.20 18.43
CA TYR A 116 -8.30 -4.75 17.13
C TYR A 116 -6.90 -4.10 17.15
N TYR A 117 -6.28 -3.96 18.31
CA TYR A 117 -5.01 -3.22 18.50
C TYR A 117 -3.81 -3.83 17.74
N PRO A 118 -3.54 -5.16 17.81
CA PRO A 118 -2.41 -5.76 17.09
C PRO A 118 -2.54 -5.61 15.56
N ARG A 119 -3.77 -5.67 15.06
CA ARG A 119 -4.08 -5.47 13.65
C ARG A 119 -3.71 -4.07 13.19
N MET A 120 -4.12 -3.05 13.94
CA MET A 120 -3.83 -1.66 13.59
C MET A 120 -2.32 -1.42 13.52
N ILE A 121 -1.54 -2.02 14.44
CA ILE A 121 -0.07 -1.99 14.41
C ILE A 121 0.46 -2.60 13.11
N ALA A 122 0.01 -3.81 12.75
CA ALA A 122 0.48 -4.48 11.53
C ALA A 122 0.23 -3.62 10.27
N VAL A 123 -0.97 -3.03 10.17
CA VAL A 123 -1.32 -2.15 9.05
C VAL A 123 -0.44 -0.88 9.04
N VAL A 124 -0.23 -0.23 10.19
CA VAL A 124 0.66 0.95 10.32
C VAL A 124 2.08 0.62 9.84
N VAL A 125 2.66 -0.48 10.32
CA VAL A 125 4.02 -0.90 9.97
C VAL A 125 4.13 -1.16 8.48
N CYS A 126 3.16 -1.88 7.89
CA CYS A 126 3.15 -2.14 6.46
C CYS A 126 3.02 -0.84 5.65
N CYS A 127 2.17 0.12 6.07
CA CYS A 127 2.03 1.42 5.41
C CYS A 127 3.34 2.21 5.39
N PHE A 128 4.08 2.26 6.50
CA PHE A 128 5.37 2.94 6.54
C PHE A 128 6.43 2.25 5.66
N LEU A 129 6.48 0.92 5.65
CA LEU A 129 7.38 0.19 4.77
C LEU A 129 7.04 0.42 3.28
N MET A 130 5.75 0.45 2.93
CA MET A 130 5.31 0.82 1.58
C MET A 130 5.72 2.25 1.22
N LEU A 131 5.56 3.20 2.14
CA LEU A 131 5.96 4.59 1.93
C LEU A 131 7.44 4.71 1.58
N VAL A 132 8.31 4.00 2.30
CA VAL A 132 9.75 3.92 1.97
C VAL A 132 9.97 3.34 0.57
N GLY A 133 9.19 2.31 0.21
CA GLY A 133 9.20 1.75 -1.14
C GLY A 133 8.86 2.77 -2.23
N TYR A 134 7.78 3.56 -2.06
CA TYR A 134 7.41 4.60 -3.02
C TYR A 134 8.44 5.73 -3.09
N ILE A 135 9.03 6.14 -1.97
CA ILE A 135 10.12 7.12 -1.95
C ILE A 135 11.31 6.58 -2.76
N GLY A 136 11.65 5.29 -2.60
CA GLY A 136 12.67 4.63 -3.41
C GLY A 136 12.34 4.62 -4.91
N GLN A 137 11.08 4.35 -5.27
CA GLN A 137 10.65 4.41 -6.67
C GLN A 137 10.72 5.82 -7.26
N ILE A 138 10.32 6.84 -6.50
CA ILE A 138 10.42 8.25 -6.91
C ILE A 138 11.89 8.64 -7.13
N ALA A 139 12.77 8.30 -6.17
CA ALA A 139 14.20 8.56 -6.30
C ALA A 139 14.80 7.89 -7.53
N PHE A 140 14.43 6.64 -7.80
CA PHE A 140 14.87 5.91 -8.99
C PHE A 140 14.44 6.60 -10.30
N VAL A 141 13.17 7.04 -10.39
CA VAL A 141 12.65 7.74 -11.58
C VAL A 141 13.33 9.10 -11.80
N ILE A 142 13.78 9.77 -10.74
CA ILE A 142 14.53 11.03 -10.83
C ILE A 142 15.97 10.81 -11.32
N MET A 143 16.59 9.67 -10.96
CA MET A 143 17.99 9.37 -11.30
C MET A 143 18.19 8.77 -12.70
N GLN A 144 17.15 8.17 -13.29
CA GLN A 144 17.13 7.75 -14.71
C GLN A 144 16.93 8.94 -15.63
#